data_AF-A0A2V5QYA4-F1
#
_entry.id   AF-A0A2V5QYA4-F1
#
_cell.length_a   1.000
_cell.length_b   1.000
_cell.length_c   1.000
_cell.angle_alpha   90.00
_cell.angle_beta   90.00
_cell.angle_gamma   90.00
#
_symmetry.space_group_name_H-M   'P 1'
#
loop_
_entity.id
_entity.type
_entity.pdbx_description
1 polymer ?
#
loop_
_entity_poly.entity_id
_entity_poly.type
_entity_poly.pdbx_seq_one_letter_code
_entity_poly.pdbx_strand_id
1 'polypeptide(L)' 'EQALSSWRLRSRFRIPSEESALIAEIHRVGHVLELRYEGNDAVIVAHVPADLAQKLERHAMA' A
#
# COMPACT_ATOMS: atom_id res chain seq x y z
N GLU A 1 -17.22 -1.40 -15.88
CA GLU A 1 -15.79 -1.10 -15.61
C GLU A 1 -15.65 0.14 -14.71
N GLN A 2 -16.27 0.14 -13.52
CA GLN A 2 -16.42 1.35 -12.67
C GLN A 2 -15.70 1.31 -11.30
N ALA A 3 -14.90 0.28 -11.02
CA ALA A 3 -14.34 0.10 -9.68
C ALA A 3 -13.16 1.03 -9.35
N LEU A 4 -12.49 1.63 -10.35
CA LEU A 4 -11.27 2.42 -10.13
C LEU A 4 -11.56 3.85 -9.64
N SER A 5 -12.74 4.40 -9.91
CA SER A 5 -13.07 5.80 -9.55
C SER A 5 -13.33 6.03 -8.05
N SER A 6 -13.39 4.96 -7.25
CA SER A 6 -13.62 5.04 -5.79
C SER A 6 -12.32 5.12 -4.98
N TRP A 7 -11.15 4.90 -5.58
CA TRP A 7 -9.86 4.93 -4.89
C TRP A 7 -9.22 6.33 -4.94
N ARG A 8 -9.95 7.37 -4.52
CA ARG A 8 -9.45 8.76 -4.53
C ARG A 8 -8.39 9.06 -3.47
N LEU A 9 -8.16 8.16 -2.51
CA LEU A 9 -7.23 8.40 -1.42
C LEU A 9 -5.91 7.68 -1.69
N ARG A 10 -4.89 8.45 -2.06
CA ARG A 10 -3.50 8.01 -2.13
C ARG A 10 -2.99 7.74 -0.73
N SER A 11 -2.87 6.46 -0.37
CA SER A 11 -2.34 6.04 0.93
C SER A 11 -0.87 5.71 0.83
N ARG A 12 -0.10 6.16 1.82
CA ARG A 12 1.32 5.87 1.95
C ARG A 12 1.53 4.88 3.08
N PHE A 13 2.26 3.82 2.79
CA PHE A 13 2.61 2.76 3.70
C PHE A 13 4.13 2.70 3.84
N ARG A 14 4.61 2.46 5.06
CA ARG A 14 6.00 2.07 5.30
C ARG A 14 5.99 0.65 5.85
N ILE A 15 6.50 -0.27 5.05
CA ILE A 15 6.53 -1.69 5.38
C ILE A 15 7.99 -2.11 5.45
N PRO A 16 8.46 -2.73 6.54
CA PRO A 16 9.82 -3.24 6.59
C PRO A 16 10.04 -4.25 5.46
N SER A 17 11.24 -4.26 4.86
CA SER A 17 11.57 -5.15 3.74
C SER A 17 11.48 -6.64 4.09
N GLU A 18 11.55 -6.97 5.38
CA GLU A 18 11.30 -8.32 5.90
C GLU A 18 9.84 -8.76 5.70
N GLU A 19 8.88 -7.83 5.70
CA GLU A 19 7.45 -8.09 5.47
C GLU A 19 7.08 -8.01 3.97
N SER A 20 7.90 -8.63 3.14
CA SER A 20 7.69 -8.76 1.68
C SER A 20 6.30 -9.32 1.29
N ALA A 21 5.68 -10.13 2.15
CA ALA A 21 4.32 -10.64 1.94
C ALA A 21 3.27 -9.51 1.87
N LEU A 22 3.38 -8.48 2.71
CA LEU A 22 2.47 -7.33 2.68
C LEU A 22 2.70 -6.48 1.42
N ILE A 23 3.96 -6.30 1.03
CA ILE A 23 4.33 -5.61 -0.22
C ILE A 23 3.65 -6.28 -1.41
N ALA A 24 3.74 -7.62 -1.50
CA ALA A 24 3.11 -8.40 -2.56
C ALA A 24 1.58 -8.34 -2.53
N GLU A 25 0.97 -8.26 -1.34
CA GLU A 25 -0.48 -8.12 -1.19
C GLU A 25 -0.98 -6.76 -1.67
N ILE A 26 -0.28 -5.67 -1.33
CA ILE A 26 -0.55 -4.33 -1.89
C ILE A 26 -0.43 -4.36 -3.41
N HIS A 27 0.57 -5.07 -3.93
CA HIS A 27 0.78 -5.19 -5.37
C HIS A 27 -0.27 -6.05 -6.09
N ARG A 28 -0.94 -6.97 -5.37
CA ARG A 28 -2.02 -7.83 -5.90
C ARG A 28 -3.38 -7.17 -5.84
N VAL A 29 -3.69 -6.50 -4.75
CA VAL A 29 -5.04 -6.00 -4.44
C VAL A 29 -5.16 -4.50 -4.70
N GLY A 30 -4.09 -3.76 -4.44
CA GLY A 30 -4.00 -2.33 -4.67
C GLY A 30 -3.42 -1.97 -6.03
N HIS A 31 -3.49 -0.68 -6.34
CA HIS A 31 -2.79 -0.07 -7.46
C HIS A 31 -1.61 0.74 -6.92
N VAL A 32 -0.42 0.17 -7.06
CA VAL A 32 0.84 0.83 -6.66
C VAL A 32 1.12 2.00 -7.59
N LEU A 33 1.30 3.18 -7.01
CA LEU A 33 1.68 4.40 -7.69
C LEU A 33 3.19 4.63 -7.59
N GLU A 34 3.76 4.45 -6.40
CA GLU A 34 5.19 4.56 -6.16
C GLU A 34 5.67 3.50 -5.16
N LEU A 35 6.90 3.04 -5.35
CA LEU A 35 7.59 2.10 -4.46
C LEU A 35 9.03 2.61 -4.33
N ARG A 36 9.48 2.86 -3.10
CA ARG A 36 10.85 3.19 -2.77
C ARG A 36 11.35 2.31 -1.65
N TYR A 37 12.60 1.88 -1.77
CA TYR A 37 13.28 1.14 -0.73
C TYR A 37 14.26 2.09 -0.03
N GLU A 38 13.99 2.40 1.24
CA GLU A 38 14.79 3.24 2.10
C GLU A 38 15.43 2.36 3.20
N GLY A 39 16.61 1.84 2.92
CA GLY A 39 17.31 0.94 3.86
C GLY A 39 16.57 -0.38 4.06
N ASN A 40 16.08 -0.62 5.29
CA ASN A 40 15.31 -1.82 5.66
C ASN A 40 13.79 -1.61 5.54
N ASP A 41 13.35 -0.50 4.95
CA ASP A 41 11.94 -0.16 4.81
C ASP A 41 11.58 0.05 3.34
N ALA A 42 10.45 -0.52 2.91
CA ALA A 42 9.77 -0.21 1.67
C ALA A 42 8.69 0.83 1.92
N VAL A 43 8.86 2.02 1.35
CA VAL A 43 7.85 3.07 1.28
C VAL A 43 7.02 2.85 0.02
N ILE A 44 5.74 2.55 0.20
CA ILE A 44 4.79 2.25 -0.87
C ILE A 44 3.72 3.31 -0.87
N VAL A 45 3.45 3.89 -2.03
CA VAL A 45 2.33 4.80 -2.27
C VAL A 45 1.38 4.06 -3.19
N ALA A 46 0.19 3.73 -2.70
CA ALA A 46 -0.77 2.93 -3.46
C ALA A 46 -2.21 3.37 -3.18
N HIS A 47 -3.05 3.17 -4.18
CA HIS A 47 -4.48 3.16 -4.01
C HIS A 47 -4.90 1.77 -3.56
N VAL A 48 -5.41 1.65 -2.34
CA VAL A 48 -5.87 0.38 -1.77
C VAL A 48 -7.34 0.48 -1.38
N PRO A 49 -8.12 -0.61 -1.51
CA PRO A 49 -9.48 -0.64 -0.99
C PRO A 49 -9.49 -0.52 0.54
N ALA A 50 -10.61 -0.05 1.11
CA ALA A 50 -10.75 0.19 2.55
C ALA A 50 -10.44 -1.04 3.42
N ASP A 51 -10.78 -2.24 2.94
CA ASP A 51 -10.49 -3.51 3.63
C ASP A 51 -8.97 -3.73 3.80
N LEU A 52 -8.21 -3.53 2.71
CA LEU A 52 -6.75 -3.63 2.74
C LEU A 52 -6.12 -2.46 3.51
N ALA A 53 -6.68 -1.24 3.38
CA ALA A 53 -6.24 -0.08 4.15
C ALA A 53 -6.35 -0.32 5.66
N GLN A 54 -7.42 -0.98 6.11
CA GLN A 54 -7.66 -1.32 7.51
C GLN A 54 -6.64 -2.36 8.00
N LYS A 55 -6.29 -3.34 7.16
CA LYS A 55 -5.22 -4.30 7.46
C LYS A 55 -3.84 -3.63 7.56
N LEU A 56 -3.59 -2.66 6.69
CA LEU A 56 -2.33 -1.91 6.60
C LEU A 56 -2.29 -0.69 7.51
N GLU A 57 -3.34 -0.40 8.28
CA GLU A 57 -3.45 0.79 9.13
C GLU A 57 -2.26 0.90 10.10
N ARG A 58 -1.75 -0.24 10.59
CA ARG A 58 -0.56 -0.30 11.47
C ARG A 58 0.74 0.16 10.79
N HIS A 59 0.78 0.08 9.46
CA HIS A 59 1.91 0.47 8.61
C HIS A 59 1.62 1.75 7.81
N ALA A 60 0.41 2.31 7.95
CA ALA A 60 -0.01 3.52 7.27
C ALA A 60 0.69 4.73 7.91
N MET A 61 1.18 5.62 7.06
CA MET A 61 1.74 6.89 7.50
C MET A 61 0.64 7.95 7.42
N ALA A 62 0.32 8.56 8.56
CA ALA A 62 -0.64 9.66 8.68
C ALA A 62 -0.19 10.91 7.91
#